data_AF-G6FU75-F1
#
_entry.id   AF-G6FU75-F1
#
_cell.length_a   1.000
_cell.length_b   1.000
_cell.length_c   1.000
_cell.angle_alpha   90.00
_cell.angle_beta   90.00
_cell.angle_gamma   90.00
#
_symmetry.space_group_name_H-M   'P 1'
#
loop_
_entity.id
_entity.type
_entity.pdbx_description
1 polymer ?
#
loop_
_entity_poly.entity_id
_entity_poly.type
_entity_poly.pdbx_seq_one_letter_code
_entity_poly.pdbx_strand_id
1 'polypeptide(L)' 'MLPESITEELKVHLQSVKILHQQDLQKGYGSVYLPFALERKYPRAKYDWIWQFVFPSGSISKDPRS' A
#
# COMPACT_ATOMS: atom_id res chain seq x y z
N MET A 1 17.91 9.41 9.67
CA MET A 1 17.00 9.40 10.84
C MET A 1 15.78 10.24 10.50
N LEU A 2 14.58 9.79 10.89
CA LEU A 2 13.35 10.55 10.74
C LEU A 2 13.28 11.62 11.86
N PRO A 3 12.91 12.88 11.57
CA PRO A 3 12.69 13.88 12.62
C PRO A 3 11.57 13.47 13.58
N GLU A 4 11.76 13.64 14.89
CA GLU A 4 10.74 13.29 15.89
C GLU A 4 9.45 14.13 15.72
N SER A 5 9.58 15.37 15.26
CA SER A 5 8.45 16.28 15.04
C SER A 5 7.40 15.74 14.07
N ILE A 6 7.80 14.98 13.05
CA ILE A 6 6.90 14.43 12.04
C ILE A 6 6.41 13.02 12.37
N THR A 7 6.90 12.43 13.46
CA THR A 7 6.63 11.02 13.77
C THR A 7 5.15 10.79 14.07
N GLU A 8 4.51 11.71 14.79
CA GLU A 8 3.10 11.56 15.16
C GLU A 8 2.18 11.80 13.95
N GLU A 9 2.46 12.83 13.15
CA GLU A 9 1.76 13.08 11.88
C GLU A 9 1.87 11.89 10.93
N LEU A 10 3.05 11.26 10.84
CA LEU A 10 3.27 10.08 10.02
C LEU A 10 2.47 8.88 10.52
N LYS A 11 2.35 8.67 11.84
CA LYS A 11 1.49 7.59 12.39
C LYS A 11 0.03 7.79 12.03
N VAL A 12 -0.48 9.01 12.18
CA VAL A 12 -1.87 9.36 11.82
C VAL A 12 -2.11 9.17 10.32
N HIS A 13 -1.15 9.59 9.49
CA HIS A 13 -1.18 9.35 8.05
C HIS A 13 -1.23 7.85 7.72
N LEU A 14 -0.34 7.05 8.33
CA LEU A 14 -0.31 5.60 8.14
C LEU A 14 -1.63 4.92 8.56
N GLN A 15 -2.29 5.40 9.62
CA GLN A 15 -3.61 4.90 10.02
C GLN A 15 -4.66 5.21 8.96
N SER A 16 -4.68 6.43 8.43
CA SER A 16 -5.61 6.83 7.37
C SER A 16 -5.40 6.00 6.10
N VAL A 17 -4.15 5.80 5.69
CA VAL A 17 -3.81 4.99 4.50
C VAL A 17 -4.16 3.51 4.74
N LYS A 18 -4.03 3.00 5.97
CA LYS A 18 -4.45 1.62 6.30
C LYS A 18 -5.94 1.43 6.14
N ILE A 19 -6.74 2.42 6.56
CA ILE A 19 -8.20 2.39 6.38
C ILE A 19 -8.53 2.43 4.88
N LEU A 20 -7.88 3.30 4.11
CA LEU A 20 -8.06 3.38 2.66
C LEU A 20 -7.73 2.04 1.98
N HIS A 21 -6.59 1.43 2.34
CA HIS A 21 -6.19 0.12 1.83
C HIS A 21 -7.24 -0.97 2.13
N GLN A 22 -7.79 -0.99 3.34
CA GLN A 22 -8.87 -1.92 3.69
C GLN A 22 -10.15 -1.70 2.87
N GLN A 23 -10.48 -0.44 2.57
CA GLN A 23 -11.62 -0.11 1.71
C GLN A 23 -11.36 -0.53 0.26
N ASP A 24 -10.14 -0.34 -0.24
CA ASP A 24 -9.75 -0.73 -1.59
C ASP A 24 -9.77 -2.25 -1.75
N LEU A 25 -9.26 -3.00 -0.75
CA LEU A 25 -9.36 -4.46 -0.70
C LEU A 25 -10.80 -4.96 -0.77
N GLN A 26 -11.73 -4.32 -0.05
CA GLN A 26 -13.16 -4.68 -0.10
C GLN A 26 -13.80 -4.41 -1.48
N LYS A 27 -13.31 -3.40 -2.20
CA LYS A 27 -13.76 -3.07 -3.56
C LYS A 27 -13.09 -3.93 -4.64
N GLY A 28 -12.21 -4.85 -4.27
CA GLY A 28 -11.44 -5.69 -5.21
C GLY A 28 -10.17 -5.04 -5.77
N TYR A 29 -9.76 -3.89 -5.21
CA TYR A 29 -8.50 -3.20 -5.49
C TYR A 29 -7.48 -3.48 -4.36
N GLY A 30 -6.40 -2.70 -4.25
CA GLY A 30 -5.40 -2.87 -3.19
C GLY A 30 -4.32 -3.92 -3.47
N SER A 31 -4.18 -4.36 -4.73
CA SER A 31 -3.00 -5.12 -5.15
C SER A 31 -1.88 -4.16 -5.55
N VAL A 32 -0.70 -4.29 -4.94
CA VAL A 32 0.50 -3.58 -5.37
C VAL A 32 1.32 -4.42 -6.35
N TYR A 33 2.03 -3.77 -7.26
CA TYR A 33 3.04 -4.43 -8.09
C TYR A 33 4.16 -4.98 -7.22
N LEU A 34 4.39 -6.29 -7.30
CA LEU A 34 5.56 -6.93 -6.71
C LEU A 34 6.53 -7.37 -7.82
N PRO A 35 7.84 -7.17 -7.65
CA PRO A 35 8.83 -7.70 -8.59
C PRO A 35 8.70 -9.23 -8.74
N PHE A 36 8.90 -9.74 -9.96
CA PHE A 36 8.70 -11.16 -10.36
C PHE A 36 9.11 -12.21 -9.32
N ALA A 37 10.30 -12.09 -8.73
CA ALA A 37 10.80 -13.07 -7.77
C ALA A 37 10.03 -13.06 -6.43
N LEU A 38 9.51 -11.89 -6.02
CA LEU A 38 8.73 -11.73 -4.81
C LEU A 38 7.28 -12.16 -5.00
N GLU A 39 6.66 -11.86 -6.15
CA GLU A 39 5.29 -12.31 -6.41
C GLU A 39 5.21 -13.85 -6.46
N ARG A 40 6.19 -14.52 -7.09
CA ARG A 40 6.24 -15.99 -7.15
C ARG A 40 6.45 -16.62 -5.77
N LYS A 41 7.25 -15.99 -4.92
CA LYS A 41 7.57 -16.50 -3.57
C LYS A 41 6.46 -16.20 -2.57
N TYR A 42 5.78 -15.06 -2.72
CA TYR A 42 4.73 -14.58 -1.81
C TYR A 42 3.54 -14.02 -2.62
N PRO A 43 2.69 -14.89 -3.19
CA PRO A 43 1.60 -14.47 -4.07
C PRO A 43 0.52 -13.62 -3.38
N ARG A 44 0.43 -13.67 -2.04
CA ARG A 44 -0.49 -12.86 -1.23
C ARG A 44 0.12 -11.53 -0.76
N ALA A 45 1.44 -11.36 -0.86
CA ALA A 45 2.13 -10.17 -0.37
C ALA A 45 1.65 -8.88 -1.05
N LYS A 46 1.10 -8.97 -2.26
CA LYS A 46 0.56 -7.81 -2.97
C LYS A 46 -0.65 -7.17 -2.30
N TYR A 47 -1.32 -7.88 -1.40
CA TYR A 47 -2.45 -7.38 -0.61
C TYR A 47 -2.04 -7.02 0.82
N ASP A 48 -0.84 -7.40 1.23
CA ASP A 48 -0.37 -7.16 2.58
C ASP A 48 -0.03 -5.67 2.75
N TRP A 49 -0.43 -5.14 3.90
CA TRP A 49 -0.24 -3.74 4.26
C TRP A 49 1.23 -3.28 4.18
N ILE A 50 2.16 -4.17 4.56
CA ILE A 50 3.60 -3.87 4.58
C ILE A 50 4.20 -3.60 3.19
N TRP A 51 3.51 -4.02 2.13
CA TRP A 51 3.94 -3.83 0.74
C TRP A 51 3.23 -2.65 0.06
N GLN A 52 2.25 -2.02 0.72
CA GLN A 52 1.54 -0.88 0.17
C GLN A 52 2.36 0.40 0.23
N PHE A 53 2.03 1.35 -0.66
CA PHE A 53 2.63 2.66 -0.64
C PHE A 53 2.18 3.46 0.60
N VAL A 54 3.14 4.06 1.30
CA VAL A 54 2.88 4.99 2.41
C VAL A 54 2.13 6.23 1.91
N PHE A 55 2.35 6.64 0.67
CA PHE A 55 1.65 7.76 0.03
C PHE A 55 0.91 7.23 -1.21
N PRO A 56 -0.33 6.75 -1.04
CA PRO A 56 -1.11 6.25 -2.16
C PRO A 56 -1.54 7.38 -3.11
N SER A 57 -1.78 7.05 -4.37
CA SER A 57 -2.39 7.97 -5.33
C SER A 57 -3.85 8.26 -4.93
N GLY A 58 -4.31 9.48 -5.19
CA GLY A 58 -5.73 9.83 -5.02
C GLY A 58 -6.67 9.19 -6.05
N SER A 59 -6.11 8.54 -7.08
CA SER A 59 -6.86 7.81 -8.11
C SER A 59 -6.33 6.39 -8.27
N ILE A 60 -7.23 5.47 -8.60
CA ILE A 60 -6.89 4.09 -8.94
C ILE A 60 -6.19 4.10 -10.29
N SER A 61 -4.92 3.71 -10.30
CA SER A 61 -4.16 3.51 -11.54
C SER A 61 -4.40 2.11 -12.08
N LYS A 62 -4.59 1.99 -13.40
CA LYS A 62 -4.55 0.69 -14.08
C LYS A 62 -3.09 0.39 -14.44
N ASP A 63 -2.58 -0.74 -13.97
CA ASP A 63 -1.26 -1.21 -14.37
C ASP A 63 -1.27 -1.51 -15.88
N PRO A 64 -0.43 -0.85 -16.70
CA PRO A 64 -0.36 -1.09 -18.14
C PRO A 64 0.21 -2.48 -18.51
N ARG A 65 0.65 -3.27 -17.52
CA ARG A 65 1.21 -4.61 -17.71
C ARG A 65 0.23 -5.74 -17.33
N SER A 66 -1.01 -5.43 -16.95
CA SER A 66 -2.10 -6.40 -16.69
C SER A 66 -3.12 -6.44 -17.81
#